data_AF-A0A3A8SWJ5-F1
#
_entry.id   AF-A0A3A8SWJ5-F1
#
_cell.length_a   1.000
_cell.length_b   1.000
_cell.length_c   1.000
_cell.angle_alpha   90.00
_cell.angle_beta   90.00
_cell.angle_gamma   90.00
#
_symmetry.space_group_name_H-M   'P 1'
#
loop_
_entity.id
_entity.type
_entity.pdbx_description
1 polymer ?
#
loop_
_entity_poly.entity_id
_entity_poly.type
_entity_poly.pdbx_seq_one_letter_code
_entity_poly.pdbx_strand_id
1 'polypeptide(L)' 'MLLEGDSGGPLMILNQTDHRWYLFGITSHGTNAERIKPGVYSSILTKLDFIRKHL' A
#
# COMPACT_ATOMS: atom_id res chain seq x y z
N MET A 1 -6.24 -2.76 11.32
CA MET A 1 -5.67 -1.86 12.33
C MET A 1 -4.29 -1.51 11.84
N LEU A 2 -4.09 -0.32 11.26
CA LEU A 2 -2.76 0.19 10.93
C LEU A 2 -2.31 1.02 12.13
N LEU A 3 -1.14 0.75 12.67
CA LEU A 3 -0.61 1.49 13.82
C LEU A 3 0.02 2.80 13.32
N GLU A 4 0.04 3.83 14.18
CA GLU A 4 0.89 5.00 13.92
C GLU A 4 2.36 4.53 13.87
N GLY A 5 2.95 4.57 12.67
CA GLY A 5 4.30 4.05 12.42
C GLY A 5 4.40 3.14 11.19
N ASP A 6 3.30 2.56 10.71
CA ASP A 6 3.29 1.74 9.48
C ASP A 6 3.34 2.58 8.19
N SER A 7 3.41 3.90 8.30
CA SER A 7 3.48 4.82 7.16
C SER A 7 4.73 4.53 6.33
N GLY A 8 4.55 4.34 5.02
CA GLY A 8 5.61 3.94 4.10
C GLY A 8 5.75 2.41 3.90
N GLY A 9 5.04 1.58 4.68
CA GLY A 9 5.07 0.12 4.52
C GLY A 9 4.41 -0.38 3.22
N PRO A 10 4.85 -1.53 2.66
CA PRO A 10 4.29 -2.07 1.42
C PRO A 10 2.98 -2.83 1.66
N LEU A 11 1.95 -2.52 0.87
CA LEU A 11 0.78 -3.39 0.68
C LEU A 11 1.09 -4.36 -0.45
N MET A 12 1.44 -5.59 -0.11
CA MET A 12 1.73 -6.65 -1.09
C MET A 12 0.59 -7.66 -1.19
N ILE A 13 0.35 -8.16 -2.40
CA ILE A 13 -0.61 -9.22 -2.69
C ILE A 13 0.12 -10.37 -3.35
N LEU A 14 -0.09 -11.59 -2.85
CA LEU A 14 0.41 -12.82 -3.49
C LEU A 14 -0.54 -13.19 -4.63
N ASN A 15 -0.02 -13.19 -5.86
CA ASN A 15 -0.73 -13.77 -6.99
C ASN A 15 -0.65 -15.30 -6.90
N GLN A 16 -1.81 -15.94 -6.81
CA GLN A 16 -1.91 -17.39 -6.66
C GLN A 16 -1.57 -18.17 -7.93
N THR A 17 -1.59 -17.51 -9.10
CA THR A 17 -1.32 -18.16 -10.39
C THR A 17 0.16 -18.26 -10.70
N ASP A 18 0.94 -17.22 -10.40
CA ASP A 18 2.39 -17.17 -10.68
C ASP A 18 3.26 -17.25 -9.41
N HIS A 19 2.65 -17.32 -8.23
CA HIS A 19 3.28 -17.35 -6.91
C HIS A 19 4.23 -16.18 -6.63
N ARG A 20 3.98 -15.01 -7.22
CA ARG A 20 4.76 -13.79 -7.00
C ARG A 20 4.04 -12.78 -6.13
N TRP A 21 4.82 -12.02 -5.36
CA TRP A 21 4.34 -10.90 -4.59
C TRP A 21 4.33 -9.63 -5.45
N TYR A 22 3.19 -8.94 -5.48
CA TYR A 22 3.00 -7.69 -6.19
C TYR A 22 2.76 -6.56 -5.20
N LEU A 23 3.47 -5.44 -5.39
CA LEU A 23 3.26 -4.23 -4.61
C LEU A 23 2.07 -3.44 -5.17
N PHE A 24 0.98 -3.39 -4.41
CA PHE A 24 -0.26 -2.71 -4.81
C PHE A 24 -0.36 -1.29 -4.26
N GLY A 25 0.20 -1.05 -3.08
CA GLY A 25 0.14 0.26 -2.46
C GLY A 25 1.23 0.49 -1.42
N ILE A 26 1.37 1.75 -1.03
CA ILE A 26 2.21 2.18 0.09
C ILE A 26 1.29 2.70 1.18
N THR A 27 1.44 2.20 2.40
CA THR A 27 0.66 2.65 3.55
C THR A 27 0.87 4.14 3.76
N SER A 28 -0.21 4.92 3.81
CA SER A 28 -0.15 6.34 4.14
C SER A 28 -0.38 6.50 5.65
N HIS A 29 -1.64 6.51 6.07
CA HIS A 29 -2.01 6.69 7.48
C HIS A 29 -3.31 5.91 7.75
N GLY A 30 -3.44 5.40 8.98
CA GLY A 30 -4.71 4.89 9.51
C GLY A 30 -5.13 5.78 10.67
N THR A 31 -6.42 6.11 10.81
CA THR A 31 -6.88 6.88 11.98
C THR A 31 -7.13 5.94 13.16
N ASN A 32 -6.89 6.47 14.36
CA ASN A 32 -7.01 5.84 15.67
C ASN A 32 -8.25 4.95 15.81
N ALA A 33 -8.05 3.85 16.53
CA ALA A 33 -8.90 2.67 16.70
C ALA A 33 -10.36 2.91 17.19
N GLU A 34 -10.80 4.15 17.38
CA GLU A 34 -12.14 4.50 17.84
C GLU A 34 -13.22 4.46 16.75
N ARG A 35 -12.82 4.39 15.47
CA ARG A 35 -13.72 4.10 14.35
C ARG A 35 -13.06 3.08 13.44
N ILE A 36 -13.80 2.05 13.02
CA ILE A 36 -13.38 1.15 11.93
C ILE A 36 -13.30 2.00 10.66
N LYS A 37 -12.14 2.59 10.43
CA LYS A 37 -11.81 3.28 9.19
C LYS A 37 -10.91 2.38 8.37
N PRO A 38 -11.14 2.27 7.05
CA PRO A 38 -10.25 1.53 6.19
C PRO A 38 -8.85 2.16 6.25
N GLY A 39 -7.81 1.32 6.17
CA GLY A 39 -6.44 1.81 6.01
C GLY A 39 -6.33 2.58 4.70
N VAL A 40 -5.62 3.72 4.72
CA VAL A 40 -5.43 4.53 3.52
C VAL A 40 -4.09 4.17 2.88
N TYR A 41 -4.14 3.77 1.61
CA TYR A 41 -2.97 3.38 0.83
C TYR A 41 -2.83 4.26 -0.40
N SER A 42 -1.59 4.63 -0.69
CA SER A 42 -1.18 5.22 -1.96
C SER A 42 -1.09 4.13 -3.02
N SER A 43 -1.98 4.12 -4.02
CA SER A 43 -1.93 3.16 -5.13
C SER A 43 -0.63 3.30 -5.93
N ILE A 44 0.07 2.19 -6.16
CA ILE A 44 1.25 2.15 -7.03
C ILE A 44 0.83 2.24 -8.51
N LEU A 45 -0.30 1.64 -8.87
CA LEU A 45 -0.78 1.58 -10.25
C LEU A 45 -0.96 2.99 -10.85
N THR A 46 -1.48 3.94 -10.07
CA THR A 46 -1.66 5.34 -10.51
C THR A 46 -0.35 6.13 -10.55
N LYS A 47 0.73 5.61 -9.95
CA LYS A 47 2.05 6.25 -9.86
C LYS A 47 3.09 5.61 -10.79
N LEU A 48 2.71 4.57 -11.55
CA LEU A 48 3.65 3.84 -12.41
C LEU A 48 4.36 4.75 -13.41
N ASP A 49 3.66 5.72 -14.01
CA ASP A 49 4.28 6.63 -14.99
C ASP A 49 5.35 7.51 -14.36
N PHE A 50 5.07 8.06 -13.17
CA PHE A 50 6.04 8.83 -12.41
C PHE A 50 7.25 7.98 -12.03
N ILE A 51 7.03 6.77 -11.52
CA ILE A 51 8.09 5.84 -11.12
C ILE A 51 8.96 5.48 -12.32
N ARG A 52 8.35 5.07 -13.44
CA ARG A 52 9.06 4.71 -14.68
C ARG A 52 9.90 5.85 -15.25
N LYS A 53 9.44 7.10 -15.08
CA LYS A 53 10.17 8.29 -15.54
C LYS A 53 11.44 8.59 -14.71
N HIS A 54 11.51 8.11 -13.47
CA HIS A 54 12.61 8.40 -12.53
C HIS A 54 13.39 7.15 -12.10
N LEU A 55 13.22 6.05 -12.84
CA LEU A 55 14.10 4.88 -12.82
C LEU A 55 15.18 5.04 -13.90
#